data_AF-A0DKU9-F1
#
_entry.id   AF-A0DKU9-F1
#
_cell.length_a   1.000
_cell.length_b   1.000
_cell.length_c   1.000
_cell.angle_alpha   90.00
_cell.angle_beta   90.00
_cell.angle_gamma   90.00
#
_symmetry.space_group_name_H-M   'P 1'
#
loop_
_entity.id
_entity.type
_entity.pdbx_description
1 polymer ?
#
loop_
_entity_poly.entity_id
_entity_poly.type
_entity_poly.pdbx_seq_one_letter_code
_entity_poly.pdbx_strand_id
1 'polypeptide(L)'
;MKKVQPGRSWTKQEDNQLLQGVEIYGRDWDKIAKVMNIKSKPLLEERYKNLINQKPKPIWELNEDILLLQMVDKLGKDWEMVQKVVKTKDIASCKRRFAKIRDSCLNLEGEDKDLVLLNQYWYKEDEEMLLFLYELYNGDWSEIFKRIPERYPKYIQDLFKSKGLMAKKQMFGKQFYDEMNRDPKRIEGGNQQNMGQ
;
A
#
# COMPACT_ATOMS: atom_id res chain seq x y z
N MET A 1 -15.74 1.22 46.25
CA MET A 1 -15.67 0.37 45.03
C MET A 1 -15.70 1.25 43.80
N LYS A 2 -14.65 1.28 42.97
CA LYS A 2 -14.62 2.14 41.77
C LYS A 2 -15.43 1.48 40.65
N LYS A 3 -16.45 2.20 40.17
CA LYS A 3 -17.36 1.82 39.08
C LYS A 3 -16.60 1.69 37.76
N VAL A 4 -16.87 0.63 37.00
CA VAL A 4 -16.33 0.43 35.64
C VAL A 4 -17.02 1.41 34.70
N GLN A 5 -16.25 2.17 33.92
CA GLN A 5 -16.79 3.11 32.94
C GLN A 5 -17.20 2.36 31.65
N PRO A 6 -18.45 2.52 31.17
CA PRO A 6 -18.86 2.00 29.88
C PRO A 6 -18.32 2.89 28.75
N GLY A 7 -17.72 2.28 27.71
CA GLY A 7 -17.42 2.98 26.45
C GLY A 7 -15.95 3.29 26.13
N ARG A 8 -14.96 2.62 26.75
CA ARG A 8 -13.56 2.78 26.31
C ARG A 8 -13.34 2.07 24.97
N SER A 9 -13.09 2.84 23.92
CA SER A 9 -12.64 2.34 22.63
C SER A 9 -11.19 1.88 22.72
N TRP A 10 -10.91 0.74 22.10
CA TRP A 10 -9.55 0.21 21.93
C TRP A 10 -8.73 1.10 21.01
N THR A 11 -7.51 1.43 21.44
CA THR A 11 -6.52 2.16 20.64
C THR A 11 -5.69 1.21 19.78
N LYS A 12 -5.10 1.73 18.69
CA LYS A 12 -4.17 0.95 17.86
C LYS A 12 -2.97 0.42 18.64
N GLN A 13 -2.50 1.16 19.64
CA GLN A 13 -1.40 0.72 20.49
C GLN A 13 -1.79 -0.48 21.33
N GLU A 14 -2.99 -0.46 21.94
CA GLU A 14 -3.51 -1.59 22.69
C GLU A 14 -3.76 -2.80 21.78
N ASP A 15 -4.25 -2.59 20.56
CA ASP A 15 -4.38 -3.66 19.56
C ASP A 15 -3.03 -4.30 19.22
N ASN A 16 -1.99 -3.48 18.99
CA ASN A 16 -0.64 -3.95 18.71
C ASN A 16 -0.05 -4.72 19.89
N GLN A 17 -0.25 -4.24 21.11
CA GLN A 17 0.18 -4.93 22.34
C GLN A 17 -0.54 -6.26 22.52
N LEU A 18 -1.84 -6.34 22.20
CA LEU A 18 -2.60 -7.57 22.24
C LEU A 18 -2.09 -8.58 21.20
N LEU A 19 -1.85 -8.14 19.96
CA LEU A 19 -1.32 -8.99 18.89
C LEU A 19 0.08 -9.52 19.23
N GLN A 20 0.98 -8.65 19.70
CA GLN A 20 2.32 -9.05 20.16
C GLN A 20 2.25 -9.99 21.37
N GLY A 21 1.34 -9.73 22.31
CA GLY A 21 1.11 -10.62 23.45
C GLY A 21 0.69 -12.01 23.00
N VAL A 22 -0.19 -12.12 21.99
CA VAL A 22 -0.59 -13.41 21.42
C VAL A 22 0.54 -14.08 20.64
N GLU A 23 1.39 -13.32 19.96
CA GLU A 23 2.58 -13.84 19.27
C GLU A 23 3.60 -14.45 20.25
N ILE A 24 3.85 -13.78 21.39
CA ILE A 24 4.84 -14.20 22.38
C ILE A 24 4.30 -15.30 23.30
N TYR A 25 3.07 -15.14 23.81
CA TYR A 25 2.51 -15.99 24.87
C TYR A 25 1.44 -16.97 24.37
N GLY A 26 1.12 -16.97 23.08
CA GLY A 26 -0.04 -17.69 22.54
C GLY A 26 -1.37 -17.09 23.04
N ARG A 27 -2.45 -17.86 23.04
CA ARG A 27 -3.76 -17.41 23.58
C ARG A 27 -3.83 -17.49 25.11
N ASP A 28 -2.71 -17.27 25.80
CA ASP A 28 -2.63 -17.20 27.26
C ASP A 28 -3.11 -15.82 27.74
N TRP A 29 -4.43 -15.65 27.79
CA TRP A 29 -5.07 -14.39 28.17
C TRP A 29 -4.73 -13.94 29.59
N ASP A 30 -4.34 -14.86 30.47
CA ASP A 30 -3.91 -14.58 31.83
C ASP A 30 -2.58 -13.81 31.87
N LYS A 31 -1.59 -14.28 31.10
CA LYS A 31 -0.31 -13.58 30.98
C LYS A 31 -0.49 -12.25 30.25
N ILE A 32 -1.25 -12.24 29.15
CA ILE A 32 -1.47 -11.04 28.35
C ILE A 32 -2.20 -9.96 29.17
N ALA A 33 -3.23 -10.33 29.94
CA ALA A 33 -3.95 -9.42 30.84
C ALA A 33 -3.03 -8.73 31.86
N LYS A 34 -2.06 -9.47 32.42
CA LYS A 34 -1.08 -8.91 33.36
C LYS A 34 -0.15 -7.92 32.68
N VAL A 35 0.38 -8.27 31.49
CA VAL A 35 1.30 -7.41 30.72
C VAL A 35 0.59 -6.13 30.27
N MET A 36 -0.65 -6.23 29.81
CA MET A 36 -1.43 -5.08 29.34
C MET A 36 -2.14 -4.30 30.46
N ASN A 37 -2.06 -4.77 31.71
CA ASN A 37 -2.80 -4.24 32.85
C ASN A 37 -4.33 -4.14 32.60
N ILE A 38 -4.89 -5.13 31.90
CA ILE A 38 -6.32 -5.23 31.59
C ILE A 38 -6.97 -6.28 32.48
N LYS A 39 -8.02 -5.90 33.21
CA LYS A 39 -8.66 -6.77 34.21
C LYS A 39 -9.58 -7.84 33.61
N SER A 40 -10.09 -7.63 32.40
CA SER A 40 -11.11 -8.49 31.79
C SER A 40 -10.51 -9.34 30.67
N LYS A 41 -10.31 -10.65 30.93
CA LYS A 41 -9.83 -11.60 29.92
C LYS A 41 -10.82 -11.81 28.76
N PRO A 42 -12.14 -11.93 29.01
CA PRO A 42 -13.11 -12.06 27.93
C PRO A 42 -13.05 -10.90 26.94
N LEU A 43 -12.73 -9.69 27.42
CA LEU A 43 -12.54 -8.52 26.57
C LEU A 43 -11.32 -8.66 25.63
N LEU A 44 -10.22 -9.24 26.11
CA LEU A 44 -9.04 -9.50 25.28
C LEU A 44 -9.33 -10.53 24.20
N GLU A 45 -10.00 -11.62 24.57
CA GLU A 45 -10.35 -12.69 23.65
C GLU A 45 -11.33 -12.19 22.57
N GLU A 46 -12.37 -11.47 22.97
CA GLU A 46 -13.33 -10.85 22.06
C GLU A 46 -12.65 -9.83 21.14
N ARG A 47 -11.76 -8.99 21.69
CA ARG A 47 -11.02 -8.01 20.89
C ARG A 47 -10.11 -8.71 19.88
N TYR A 48 -9.38 -9.74 20.30
CA TYR A 48 -8.51 -10.51 19.41
C TYR A 48 -9.30 -11.19 18.29
N LYS A 49 -10.44 -11.82 18.60
CA LYS A 49 -11.38 -12.36 17.60
C LYS A 49 -11.78 -11.28 16.59
N ASN A 50 -12.12 -10.08 17.06
CA ASN A 50 -12.46 -8.95 16.19
C ASN A 50 -11.27 -8.45 15.35
N LEU A 51 -10.04 -8.53 15.84
CA LEU A 51 -8.84 -8.14 15.09
C LEU A 51 -8.48 -9.15 14.01
N ILE A 52 -8.55 -10.45 14.30
CA ILE A 52 -8.24 -11.49 13.30
C ILE A 52 -9.35 -11.69 12.27
N ASN A 53 -10.60 -11.40 12.65
CA ASN A 53 -11.74 -11.45 11.73
C ASN A 53 -11.97 -10.14 10.98
N GLN A 54 -11.20 -9.08 11.29
CA GLN A 54 -11.21 -7.86 10.49
C GLN A 54 -10.61 -8.18 9.14
N LYS A 55 -11.47 -8.25 8.12
CA LYS A 55 -11.02 -8.29 6.75
C LYS A 55 -10.26 -6.99 6.46
N PRO A 56 -9.06 -7.05 5.84
CA PRO A 56 -8.39 -5.85 5.39
C PRO A 56 -9.36 -5.05 4.52
N LYS A 57 -9.41 -3.73 4.72
CA LYS A 57 -10.24 -2.87 3.89
C LYS A 57 -9.82 -3.08 2.44
N PRO A 58 -10.74 -3.45 1.53
CA PRO A 58 -10.37 -3.68 0.14
C PRO A 58 -9.80 -2.39 -0.42
N ILE A 59 -8.56 -2.48 -0.88
CA ILE A 59 -7.86 -1.39 -1.54
C ILE A 59 -8.58 -1.16 -2.87
N TRP A 60 -8.78 0.10 -3.26
CA TRP A 60 -9.26 0.40 -4.60
C TRP A 60 -8.13 0.17 -5.58
N GLU A 61 -8.41 -0.40 -6.73
CA GLU A 61 -7.44 -0.54 -7.83
C GLU A 61 -7.76 0.49 -8.94
N LEU A 62 -6.78 0.78 -9.81
CA LEU A 62 -6.96 1.75 -10.89
C LEU A 62 -8.11 1.38 -11.83
N ASN A 63 -8.20 0.11 -12.22
CA ASN A 63 -9.30 -0.44 -13.00
C ASN A 63 -10.66 -0.25 -12.31
N GLU A 64 -10.74 -0.40 -10.99
CA GLU A 64 -11.97 -0.22 -10.21
C GLU A 64 -12.38 1.26 -10.16
N ASP A 65 -11.42 2.18 -10.03
CA ASP A 65 -11.68 3.62 -10.09
C ASP A 65 -12.13 4.07 -11.48
N ILE A 66 -11.46 3.57 -12.54
CA ILE A 66 -11.87 3.82 -13.93
C ILE A 66 -13.30 3.32 -14.13
N LEU A 67 -13.59 2.09 -13.69
CA LEU A 67 -14.91 1.50 -13.81
C LEU A 67 -15.96 2.29 -13.02
N LEU A 68 -15.64 2.70 -11.79
CA LEU A 68 -16.50 3.54 -10.95
C LEU A 68 -16.85 4.86 -11.68
N LEU A 69 -15.85 5.55 -12.22
CA LEU A 69 -16.06 6.81 -12.93
C LEU A 69 -16.89 6.63 -14.20
N GLN A 70 -16.55 5.63 -15.02
CA GLN A 70 -17.30 5.30 -16.23
C GLN A 70 -18.76 4.97 -15.94
N MET A 71 -19.03 4.23 -14.87
CA MET A 71 -20.40 3.89 -14.49
C MET A 71 -21.16 5.10 -13.94
N VAL A 72 -20.50 5.97 -13.17
CA VAL A 72 -21.13 7.22 -12.70
C VAL A 72 -21.40 8.18 -13.86
N ASP A 73 -20.54 8.21 -14.87
CA ASP A 73 -20.76 8.99 -16.10
C ASP A 73 -21.97 8.46 -16.90
N LYS A 74 -22.04 7.13 -17.11
CA LYS A 74 -23.11 6.49 -17.89
C LYS A 74 -24.46 6.43 -17.18
N LEU A 75 -24.47 6.14 -15.87
CA LEU A 75 -25.67 5.85 -15.09
C LEU A 75 -26.04 6.98 -14.12
N GLY A 76 -25.22 8.04 -14.06
CA GLY A 76 -25.32 9.05 -13.02
C GLY A 76 -25.03 8.47 -11.63
N LYS A 77 -25.64 9.07 -10.61
CA LYS A 77 -25.45 8.67 -9.20
C LYS A 77 -26.40 7.53 -8.77
N ASP A 78 -26.77 6.64 -9.68
CA ASP A 78 -27.45 5.38 -9.33
C ASP A 78 -26.44 4.42 -8.70
N TRP A 79 -26.22 4.60 -7.40
CA TRP A 79 -25.18 3.87 -6.68
C TRP A 79 -25.47 2.37 -6.54
N GLU A 80 -26.73 1.96 -6.63
CA GLU A 80 -27.08 0.54 -6.61
C GLU A 80 -26.62 -0.12 -7.91
N MET A 81 -26.88 0.52 -9.05
CA MET A 81 -26.47 -0.01 -10.34
C MET A 81 -24.95 0.11 -10.55
N VAL A 82 -24.35 1.22 -10.13
CA VAL A 82 -22.88 1.40 -10.13
C VAL A 82 -22.20 0.32 -9.28
N GLN A 83 -22.69 0.05 -8.06
CA GLN A 83 -22.09 -0.96 -7.20
C GLN A 83 -22.25 -2.38 -7.77
N LYS A 84 -23.38 -2.69 -8.41
CA LYS A 84 -23.58 -3.98 -9.10
C LYS A 84 -22.56 -4.23 -10.22
N VAL A 85 -22.01 -3.18 -10.81
CA VAL A 85 -20.96 -3.29 -11.83
C VAL A 85 -19.57 -3.36 -11.20
N VAL A 86 -19.27 -2.52 -10.20
CA VAL A 86 -17.97 -2.55 -9.49
C VAL A 86 -17.78 -3.86 -8.71
N LYS A 87 -18.85 -4.43 -8.13
CA LYS A 87 -18.98 -5.72 -7.41
C LYS A 87 -18.10 -5.96 -6.19
N THR A 88 -16.85 -5.53 -6.22
CA THR A 88 -15.83 -5.76 -5.18
C THR A 88 -15.97 -4.83 -3.99
N LYS A 89 -16.80 -3.78 -4.09
CA LYS A 89 -16.96 -2.71 -3.11
C LYS A 89 -18.44 -2.54 -2.73
N ASP A 90 -18.72 -2.07 -1.51
CA ASP A 90 -20.08 -1.72 -1.10
C ASP A 90 -20.49 -0.32 -1.60
N ILE A 91 -21.80 -0.02 -1.56
CA ILE A 91 -22.38 1.24 -2.05
C ILE A 91 -21.75 2.46 -1.36
N ALA A 92 -21.55 2.39 -0.04
CA ALA A 92 -20.97 3.49 0.72
C ALA A 92 -19.50 3.69 0.37
N SER A 93 -18.77 2.62 0.09
CA SER A 93 -17.40 2.66 -0.41
C SER A 93 -17.32 3.36 -1.76
N CYS A 94 -18.20 3.01 -2.70
CA CYS A 94 -18.27 3.65 -4.03
C CYS A 94 -18.54 5.16 -3.92
N LYS A 95 -19.52 5.56 -3.09
CA LYS A 95 -19.84 6.98 -2.83
C LYS A 95 -18.64 7.74 -2.28
N ARG A 96 -17.99 7.20 -1.23
CA ARG A 96 -16.83 7.83 -0.59
C ARG A 96 -15.65 7.93 -1.55
N ARG A 97 -15.40 6.88 -2.33
CA ARG A 97 -14.30 6.87 -3.30
C ARG A 97 -14.53 7.90 -4.40
N PHE A 98 -15.73 7.93 -4.98
CA PHE A 98 -16.07 8.90 -6.01
C PHE A 98 -15.92 10.35 -5.51
N ALA A 99 -16.43 10.65 -4.30
CA ALA A 99 -16.25 11.98 -3.71
C ALA A 99 -14.77 12.33 -3.55
N LYS A 100 -13.95 11.42 -3.05
CA LYS A 100 -12.50 11.63 -2.89
C LYS A 100 -11.80 11.87 -4.23
N ILE A 101 -12.10 11.08 -5.26
CA ILE A 101 -11.55 11.27 -6.61
C ILE A 101 -11.97 12.64 -7.15
N ARG A 102 -13.27 12.94 -7.12
CA ARG A 102 -13.80 14.21 -7.60
C ARG A 102 -13.15 15.40 -6.89
N ASP A 103 -13.05 15.35 -5.57
CA ASP A 103 -12.44 16.42 -4.77
C ASP A 103 -10.95 16.60 -5.12
N SER A 104 -10.25 15.52 -5.48
CA SER A 104 -8.87 15.56 -5.96
C SER A 104 -8.73 16.07 -7.41
N CYS A 105 -9.80 15.96 -8.20
CA CYS A 105 -9.86 16.38 -9.60
C CYS A 105 -10.63 17.70 -9.81
N LEU A 106 -11.02 18.40 -8.75
CA LEU A 106 -11.72 19.68 -8.85
C LEU A 106 -10.83 20.67 -9.63
N ASN A 107 -11.38 21.24 -10.71
CA ASN A 107 -10.74 22.18 -11.65
C ASN A 107 -9.78 21.58 -12.69
N LEU A 108 -9.79 20.25 -12.90
CA LEU A 108 -9.01 19.60 -13.95
C LEU A 108 -9.90 19.17 -15.12
N GLU A 109 -9.37 19.20 -16.34
CA GLU A 109 -10.05 18.77 -17.57
C GLU A 109 -9.18 17.78 -18.36
N GLY A 110 -9.81 16.89 -19.15
CA GLY A 110 -9.11 15.98 -20.06
C GLY A 110 -8.06 15.07 -19.39
N GLU A 111 -6.88 14.98 -20.02
CA GLU A 111 -5.74 14.12 -19.65
C GLU A 111 -5.28 14.32 -18.19
N ASP A 112 -5.49 15.50 -17.62
CA ASP A 112 -5.12 15.81 -16.24
C ASP A 112 -5.90 14.98 -15.20
N LYS A 113 -7.13 14.55 -15.50
CA LYS A 113 -7.91 13.68 -14.61
C LYS A 113 -7.37 12.26 -14.56
N ASP A 114 -6.97 11.73 -15.71
CA ASP A 114 -6.40 10.38 -15.83
C ASP A 114 -5.03 10.33 -15.12
N LEU A 115 -4.24 11.40 -15.24
CA LEU A 115 -2.99 11.57 -14.50
C LEU A 115 -3.20 11.62 -12.98
N VAL A 116 -4.27 12.24 -12.48
CA VAL A 116 -4.59 12.21 -11.03
C VAL A 116 -4.91 10.80 -10.55
N LEU A 117 -5.65 10.01 -11.34
CA LEU A 117 -5.91 8.61 -11.00
C LEU A 117 -4.62 7.79 -10.99
N LEU A 118 -3.80 7.93 -12.04
CA LEU A 118 -2.49 7.29 -12.14
C LEU A 118 -1.56 7.67 -10.98
N ASN A 119 -1.56 8.92 -10.53
CA ASN A 119 -0.76 9.35 -9.37
C ASN A 119 -1.27 8.80 -8.02
N GLN A 120 -2.54 8.40 -7.92
CA GLN A 120 -3.09 7.78 -6.71
C GLN A 120 -2.69 6.30 -6.57
N TYR A 121 -2.24 5.66 -7.66
CA TYR A 121 -1.89 4.25 -7.71
C TYR A 121 -0.39 4.08 -7.98
N TRP A 122 0.36 3.82 -6.92
CA TRP A 122 1.74 3.37 -7.02
C TRP A 122 1.78 1.87 -6.82
N TYR A 123 2.19 1.15 -7.87
CA TYR A 123 2.47 -0.28 -7.78
C TYR A 123 3.82 -0.51 -7.06
N LYS A 124 4.08 -1.75 -6.63
CA LYS A 124 5.34 -2.09 -5.94
C LYS A 124 6.55 -1.82 -6.85
N GLU A 125 6.35 -2.07 -8.13
CA GLU A 125 7.30 -1.84 -9.22
C GLU A 125 7.59 -0.34 -9.41
N ASP A 126 6.58 0.52 -9.22
CA ASP A 126 6.77 1.98 -9.25
C ASP A 126 7.59 2.46 -8.03
N GLU A 127 7.39 1.87 -6.84
CA GLU A 127 8.22 2.16 -5.66
C GLU A 127 9.67 1.70 -5.86
N GLU A 128 9.88 0.52 -6.44
CA GLU A 128 11.21 -0.04 -6.74
C GLU A 128 11.94 0.79 -7.79
N MET A 129 11.26 1.17 -8.87
CA MET A 129 11.80 2.07 -9.90
C MET A 129 12.16 3.44 -9.30
N LEU A 130 11.32 3.99 -8.42
CA LEU A 130 11.60 5.28 -7.78
C LEU A 130 12.82 5.20 -6.85
N LEU A 131 12.95 4.11 -6.07
CA LEU A 131 14.12 3.85 -5.24
C LEU A 131 15.39 3.72 -6.10
N PHE A 132 15.30 2.97 -7.20
CA PHE A 132 16.40 2.79 -8.14
C PHE A 132 16.86 4.12 -8.76
N LEU A 133 15.94 4.93 -9.29
CA LEU A 133 16.26 6.22 -9.88
C LEU A 133 16.81 7.20 -8.83
N TYR A 134 16.30 7.14 -7.59
CA TYR A 134 16.83 7.95 -6.48
C TYR A 134 18.28 7.61 -6.16
N GLU A 135 18.67 6.34 -6.12
CA GLU A 135 20.07 5.93 -5.97
C GLU A 135 20.91 6.33 -7.19
N LEU A 136 20.41 6.07 -8.40
CA LEU A 136 21.13 6.32 -9.65
C LEU A 136 21.48 7.80 -9.84
N TYR A 137 20.57 8.69 -9.44
CA TYR A 137 20.73 10.14 -9.57
C TYR A 137 21.08 10.83 -8.25
N ASN A 138 21.42 10.08 -7.19
CA ASN A 138 21.75 10.62 -5.86
C ASN A 138 20.70 11.62 -5.34
N GLY A 139 19.42 11.34 -5.58
CA GLY A 139 18.31 12.20 -5.21
C GLY A 139 18.14 13.46 -6.06
N ASP A 140 18.76 13.54 -7.24
CA ASP A 140 18.46 14.60 -8.22
C ASP A 140 17.07 14.35 -8.85
N TRP A 141 16.07 14.96 -8.23
CA TRP A 141 14.69 14.92 -8.67
C TRP A 141 14.50 15.40 -10.10
N SER A 142 15.33 16.31 -10.60
CA SER A 142 15.22 16.83 -11.97
C SER A 142 15.52 15.74 -13.00
N GLU A 143 16.51 14.89 -12.73
CA GLU A 143 16.84 13.75 -13.59
C GLU A 143 15.88 12.58 -13.40
N ILE A 144 15.35 12.38 -12.19
CA ILE A 144 14.36 11.34 -11.90
C ILE A 144 13.04 11.63 -12.64
N PHE A 145 12.53 12.86 -12.61
CA PHE A 145 11.27 13.21 -13.26
C PHE A 145 11.30 13.09 -14.78
N LYS A 146 12.45 13.38 -15.41
CA LYS A 146 12.64 13.18 -16.86
C LYS A 146 12.45 11.72 -17.29
N ARG A 147 12.65 10.77 -16.37
CA ARG A 147 12.62 9.32 -16.62
C ARG A 147 11.35 8.65 -16.12
N ILE A 148 10.47 9.40 -15.46
CA ILE A 148 9.12 8.97 -15.11
C ILE A 148 8.11 9.98 -15.69
N PRO A 149 8.07 10.15 -17.03
CA PRO A 149 7.32 11.24 -17.67
C PRO A 149 5.81 11.18 -17.41
N GLU A 150 5.26 10.00 -17.08
CA GLU A 150 3.83 9.79 -16.82
C GLU A 150 3.43 9.94 -15.33
N ARG A 151 4.34 10.38 -14.46
CA ARG A 151 4.07 10.57 -13.02
C ARG A 151 4.43 12.00 -12.60
N TYR A 152 3.50 12.69 -11.95
CA TYR A 152 3.61 14.13 -11.74
C TYR A 152 4.62 14.47 -10.61
N PRO A 153 5.61 15.36 -10.85
CA PRO A 153 6.76 15.64 -9.97
C PRO A 153 6.45 15.89 -8.48
N LYS A 154 5.38 16.63 -8.20
CA LYS A 154 5.02 17.07 -6.84
C LYS A 154 4.57 15.91 -5.95
N TYR A 155 3.86 14.93 -6.52
CA TYR A 155 3.33 13.79 -5.78
C TYR A 155 4.41 12.74 -5.47
N ILE A 156 5.42 12.63 -6.32
CA ILE A 156 6.55 11.70 -6.14
C ILE A 156 7.37 12.06 -4.89
N GLN A 157 7.64 13.35 -4.66
CA GLN A 157 8.40 13.79 -3.48
C GLN A 157 7.62 13.62 -2.18
N ASP A 158 6.32 13.92 -2.19
CA ASP A 158 5.44 13.74 -1.03
C ASP A 158 5.22 12.25 -0.72
N LEU A 159 5.20 11.39 -1.74
CA LEU A 159 5.14 9.94 -1.59
C LEU A 159 6.43 9.36 -1.02
N PHE A 160 7.59 9.77 -1.55
CA PHE A 160 8.91 9.33 -1.07
C PHE A 160 9.07 9.56 0.44
N LYS A 161 8.57 10.71 0.92
CA LYS A 161 8.52 11.06 2.34
C LYS A 161 7.45 10.27 3.11
N SER A 162 6.22 10.21 2.61
CA SER A 162 5.07 9.65 3.34
C SER A 162 5.06 8.13 3.46
N LYS A 163 5.62 7.39 2.47
CA LYS A 163 5.75 5.93 2.52
C LYS A 163 7.02 5.44 3.24
N GLY A 164 7.84 6.37 3.76
CA GLY A 164 9.09 6.02 4.46
C GLY A 164 10.08 5.27 3.56
N LEU A 165 10.08 5.56 2.25
CA LEU A 165 10.90 4.86 1.27
C LEU A 165 12.41 5.00 1.58
N MET A 166 12.82 6.13 2.18
CA MET A 166 14.16 6.34 2.77
C MET A 166 14.55 5.25 3.79
N ALA A 167 13.60 4.74 4.58
CA ALA A 167 13.86 3.66 5.54
C ALA A 167 13.93 2.29 4.86
N LYS A 168 13.22 2.10 3.73
CA LYS A 168 13.27 0.86 2.92
C LYS A 168 14.55 0.73 2.08
N LYS A 169 15.26 1.83 1.82
CA LYS A 169 16.58 1.88 1.14
C LYS A 169 17.59 0.89 1.77
N GLN A 170 17.51 0.67 3.07
CA GLN A 170 18.44 -0.17 3.82
C GLN A 170 18.32 -1.67 3.52
N MET A 171 17.26 -2.12 2.83
CA MET A 171 17.02 -3.55 2.56
C MET A 171 17.35 -4.01 1.12
N PHE A 172 17.49 -3.10 0.14
CA PHE A 172 17.55 -3.48 -1.29
C PHE A 172 18.88 -3.18 -2.00
N GLY A 173 19.81 -2.45 -1.37
CA GLY A 173 20.94 -1.81 -2.05
C GLY A 173 22.10 -2.70 -2.54
N LYS A 174 22.01 -4.04 -2.53
CA LYS A 174 23.14 -4.89 -2.98
C LYS A 174 22.74 -6.05 -3.90
N GLN A 175 21.76 -6.86 -3.53
CA GLN A 175 21.41 -8.06 -4.30
C GLN A 175 20.81 -7.78 -5.69
N PHE A 176 19.95 -6.76 -5.80
CA PHE A 176 19.29 -6.43 -7.06
C PHE A 176 20.26 -5.80 -8.09
N TYR A 177 21.20 -4.98 -7.61
CA TYR A 177 22.26 -4.39 -8.43
C TYR A 177 23.22 -5.46 -8.99
N ASP A 178 23.55 -6.47 -8.18
CA ASP A 178 24.40 -7.60 -8.59
C ASP A 178 23.70 -8.56 -9.56
N GLU A 179 22.36 -8.64 -9.54
CA GLU A 179 21.57 -9.44 -10.48
C GLU A 179 21.34 -8.75 -11.82
N MET A 180 21.07 -7.43 -11.84
CA MET A 180 20.90 -6.67 -13.08
C MET A 180 22.22 -6.39 -13.81
N ASN A 181 23.35 -6.32 -13.11
CA ASN A 181 24.68 -6.14 -13.72
C ASN A 181 25.42 -7.47 -13.99
N ARG A 182 24.72 -8.61 -13.86
CA ARG A 182 25.27 -9.89 -14.29
C ARG A 182 25.25 -9.92 -15.82
N ASP A 183 26.42 -9.68 -16.42
CA ASP A 183 26.63 -9.51 -17.87
C ASP A 183 25.86 -10.56 -18.72
N PRO A 184 24.90 -10.14 -19.58
CA PRO A 184 24.14 -11.03 -20.46
C PRO A 184 25.01 -11.82 -21.46
N LYS A 185 26.28 -11.43 -21.68
CA LYS A 185 27.15 -12.04 -22.70
C LYS A 185 27.99 -13.22 -22.24
N ARG A 186 27.82 -13.73 -21.01
CA ARG A 186 28.65 -14.86 -20.54
C ARG A 186 28.09 -16.27 -20.84
N ILE A 187 27.01 -16.39 -21.62
CA ILE A 187 26.38 -17.70 -21.92
C ILE A 187 26.78 -18.25 -23.30
N GLU A 188 27.42 -17.48 -24.18
CA GLU A 188 27.93 -18.00 -25.47
C GLU A 188 29.46 -17.93 -25.53
N GLY A 189 30.09 -19.03 -25.13
CA GLY A 189 31.54 -19.20 -25.20
C GLY A 189 31.99 -20.62 -24.88
N GLY A 190 31.18 -21.61 -25.27
CA GLY A 190 31.58 -23.01 -25.24
C GLY A 190 32.26 -23.41 -26.55
N ASN A 191 33.54 -23.78 -26.44
CA ASN A 191 34.32 -24.64 -27.33
C ASN A 191 34.61 -24.19 -28.78
N GLN A 192 35.90 -24.04 -29.10
CA GLN A 192 36.57 -24.81 -30.18
C GLN A 192 38.12 -24.68 -30.13
N GLN A 193 38.76 -25.81 -29.81
CA GLN A 193 39.97 -26.41 -30.40
C GLN A 193 41.31 -25.65 -30.52
N ASN A 194 42.35 -26.23 -29.91
CA ASN A 194 43.52 -26.82 -30.61
C ASN A 194 44.34 -27.61 -29.56
N MET A 195 44.38 -28.94 -29.60
CA MET A 195 45.27 -29.79 -30.44
C MET A 195 46.74 -29.37 -30.31
N GLY A 196 47.51 -30.26 -29.67
CA GLY A 196 48.86 -29.97 -29.22
C GLY A 196 49.95 -30.08 -30.27
N GLN A 197 51.17 -29.90 -29.78
CA GLN A 197 52.37 -30.70 -29.99
C GLN A 197 53.36 -30.32 -28.88
#